data_AF-A0A372J3G4-F1
#
_entry.id   AF-A0A372J3G4-F1
#
_cell.length_a   1.000
_cell.length_b   1.000
_cell.length_c   1.000
_cell.angle_alpha   90.00
_cell.angle_beta   90.00
_cell.angle_gamma   90.00
#
_symmetry.space_group_name_H-M   'P 1'
#
loop_
_entity.id
_entity.type
_entity.pdbx_description
1 polymer ?
#
loop_
_entity_poly.entity_id
_entity_poly.type
_entity_poly.pdbx_seq_one_letter_code
_entity_poly.pdbx_strand_id
1 'polypeptide(L)'
;MTRTVDAPTLAERLGDGAGPAPTLIDVRTPVEFEAGHIPGAVNVPLDELKGSLDRLRQVLDDHHDVVLVCRSGRRAGQAHDVLGLPNSTVLSGGLTGWEATGGAVDRGRQAWELERQVRLAAGSLVLAGILGSTVAPRATWLSGLVGGGLVFAAVSNTCAMGAALARMPWNKRGARPTGSALDRLTRER
;
A
#
# COMPACT_ATOMS: atom_id res chain seq x y z
N MET A 1 10.00 -25.59 -13.78
CA MET A 1 10.91 -24.85 -12.88
C MET A 1 10.51 -23.39 -12.92
N THR A 2 10.13 -22.82 -11.77
CA THR A 2 9.82 -21.40 -11.65
C THR A 2 11.04 -20.58 -12.04
N ARG A 3 10.93 -19.73 -13.06
CA ARG A 3 12.01 -18.81 -13.40
C ARG A 3 12.11 -17.74 -12.32
N THR A 4 13.32 -17.52 -11.78
CA THR A 4 13.56 -16.50 -10.76
C THR A 4 14.54 -15.45 -11.27
N VAL A 5 14.40 -14.23 -10.76
CA VAL A 5 15.36 -13.13 -10.92
C VAL A 5 15.78 -12.67 -9.53
N ASP A 6 17.04 -12.35 -9.32
CA ASP A 6 17.51 -11.80 -8.04
C ASP A 6 17.34 -10.28 -7.99
N ALA A 7 17.46 -9.72 -6.79
CA ALA A 7 17.27 -8.29 -6.57
C ALA A 7 18.31 -7.41 -7.30
N PRO A 8 19.62 -7.72 -7.30
CA PRO A 8 20.60 -6.93 -8.03
C PRO A 8 20.35 -6.90 -9.54
N THR A 9 20.08 -8.06 -10.15
CA THR A 9 19.77 -8.15 -11.60
C THR A 9 18.52 -7.36 -11.94
N LEU A 10 17.49 -7.43 -11.08
CA LEU A 10 16.27 -6.64 -11.29
C LEU A 10 16.56 -5.13 -11.18
N ALA A 11 17.44 -4.72 -10.26
CA ALA A 11 17.81 -3.32 -10.09
C ALA A 11 18.57 -2.77 -11.30
N GLU A 12 19.51 -3.53 -11.86
CA GLU A 12 20.20 -3.17 -13.11
C GLU A 12 19.20 -3.01 -14.27
N ARG A 13 18.26 -3.95 -14.43
CA ARG A 13 17.21 -3.86 -15.47
C ARG A 13 16.31 -2.63 -15.32
N LEU A 14 16.08 -2.16 -14.10
CA LEU A 14 15.30 -0.97 -13.81
C LEU A 14 16.12 0.33 -13.95
N GLY A 15 17.45 0.27 -13.80
CA GLY A 15 18.34 1.43 -13.78
C GLY A 15 19.01 1.76 -15.11
N ASP A 16 19.36 0.76 -15.92
CA ASP A 16 20.33 0.96 -17.01
C ASP A 16 19.73 1.44 -18.34
N GLY A 17 18.40 1.56 -18.47
CA GLY A 17 17.74 2.04 -19.70
C GLY A 17 18.06 1.23 -20.97
N ALA A 18 18.75 0.09 -20.83
CA ALA A 18 19.27 -0.74 -21.91
C ALA A 18 18.20 -1.64 -22.58
N GLY A 19 16.94 -1.52 -22.15
CA GLY A 19 15.81 -2.26 -22.71
C GLY A 19 14.47 -1.79 -22.13
N PRO A 20 13.35 -2.32 -22.63
CA PRO A 20 12.03 -2.05 -22.05
C PRO A 20 12.00 -2.52 -20.59
N ALA A 21 11.55 -1.65 -19.69
CA ALA A 21 11.48 -1.96 -18.27
C ALA A 21 10.53 -3.15 -18.02
N PRO A 22 10.90 -4.09 -17.12
CA PRO A 22 10.03 -5.21 -16.81
C PRO A 22 8.75 -4.73 -16.14
N THR A 23 7.64 -5.39 -16.45
CA THR A 23 6.35 -5.14 -15.80
C THR A 23 6.34 -5.80 -14.42
N LEU A 24 6.34 -4.99 -13.37
CA LEU A 24 6.36 -5.45 -11.99
C LEU A 24 4.92 -5.67 -11.48
N ILE A 25 4.58 -6.90 -11.08
CA ILE A 25 3.27 -7.23 -10.50
C ILE A 25 3.45 -7.66 -9.04
N ASP A 26 2.90 -6.89 -8.11
CA ASP A 26 2.90 -7.23 -6.69
C ASP A 26 1.62 -7.96 -6.31
N VAL A 27 1.76 -9.24 -5.94
CA VAL A 27 0.64 -10.13 -5.61
C VAL A 27 0.25 -10.13 -4.13
N ARG A 28 0.79 -9.20 -3.34
CA ARG A 28 0.40 -9.01 -1.94
C ARG A 28 -0.94 -8.31 -1.82
N THR A 29 -1.44 -8.24 -0.58
CA THR A 29 -2.64 -7.46 -0.29
C THR A 29 -2.38 -5.97 -0.56
N PRO A 30 -3.42 -5.19 -0.88
CA PRO A 30 -3.24 -3.76 -1.11
C PRO A 30 -2.66 -3.00 0.09
N VAL A 31 -2.99 -3.43 1.32
CA VAL A 31 -2.45 -2.84 2.56
C VAL A 31 -0.93 -3.04 2.64
N GLU A 32 -0.45 -4.24 2.31
CA GLU A 32 0.99 -4.52 2.25
C GLU A 32 1.69 -3.72 1.14
N PHE A 33 1.01 -3.53 0.00
CA PHE A 33 1.52 -2.77 -1.13
C PHE A 33 1.66 -1.28 -0.80
N GLU A 34 0.64 -0.68 -0.18
CA GLU A 34 0.67 0.74 0.21
C GLU A 34 1.68 1.03 1.32
N ALA A 35 1.92 0.08 2.23
CA ALA A 35 2.95 0.19 3.26
C ALA A 35 4.36 0.31 2.66
N GLY A 36 4.58 -0.26 1.47
CA GLY A 36 5.83 -0.18 0.72
C GLY A 36 5.86 -1.18 -0.42
N HIS A 37 6.20 -0.72 -1.63
CA HIS A 37 6.34 -1.55 -2.83
C HIS A 37 7.49 -1.06 -3.71
N ILE A 38 7.92 -1.87 -4.69
CA ILE A 38 8.94 -1.46 -5.66
C ILE A 38 8.33 -0.38 -6.57
N PRO A 39 9.00 0.77 -6.81
CA PRO A 39 8.50 1.82 -7.69
C PRO A 39 8.07 1.29 -9.05
N GLY A 40 6.92 1.73 -9.55
CA GLY A 40 6.35 1.26 -10.82
C GLY A 40 5.63 -0.09 -10.74
N ALA A 41 5.63 -0.77 -9.59
CA ALA A 41 4.86 -2.00 -9.43
C ALA A 41 3.35 -1.75 -9.49
N VAL A 42 2.63 -2.73 -10.04
CA VAL A 42 1.17 -2.75 -10.09
C VAL A 42 0.66 -3.81 -9.12
N ASN A 43 -0.22 -3.43 -8.19
CA ASN A 43 -0.78 -4.38 -7.24
C ASN A 43 -1.92 -5.19 -7.89
N VAL A 44 -1.77 -6.51 -7.89
CA VAL A 44 -2.79 -7.48 -8.30
C VAL A 44 -2.80 -8.62 -7.27
N PRO A 45 -3.59 -8.51 -6.19
CA PRO A 45 -3.58 -9.48 -5.10
C PRO A 45 -3.79 -10.92 -5.59
N LEU A 46 -3.09 -11.89 -5.01
CA LEU A 46 -3.14 -13.29 -5.44
C LEU A 46 -4.56 -13.86 -5.57
N ASP A 47 -5.47 -13.47 -4.68
CA ASP A 47 -6.85 -13.96 -4.70
C ASP A 47 -7.65 -13.36 -5.87
N GLU A 48 -7.45 -12.08 -6.18
CA GLU A 48 -8.04 -11.41 -7.35
C GLU A 48 -7.43 -11.92 -8.66
N LEU A 49 -6.13 -12.21 -8.65
CA LEU A 49 -5.39 -12.81 -9.75
C LEU A 49 -6.00 -14.14 -10.17
N LYS A 50 -6.29 -15.03 -9.20
CA LYS A 50 -6.94 -16.31 -9.45
C LYS A 50 -8.36 -16.17 -10.00
N GLY A 51 -9.09 -15.13 -9.60
CA GLY A 51 -10.44 -14.85 -10.09
C GLY A 51 -10.49 -14.23 -11.49
N SER A 52 -9.39 -13.64 -11.98
CA SER A 52 -9.33 -12.87 -13.24
C SER A 52 -8.24 -13.37 -14.20
N LEU A 53 -7.89 -14.65 -14.13
CA LEU A 53 -6.73 -15.23 -14.82
C LEU A 53 -6.73 -14.98 -16.33
N ASP A 54 -7.84 -15.25 -17.02
CA ASP A 54 -7.89 -15.16 -18.48
C ASP A 54 -7.66 -13.73 -18.97
N ARG A 55 -8.24 -12.75 -18.24
CA ARG A 55 -8.05 -11.33 -18.54
C ARG A 55 -6.62 -10.87 -18.25
N LEU A 56 -6.03 -11.33 -17.14
CA LEU A 56 -4.64 -11.02 -16.79
C LEU A 56 -3.66 -11.63 -17.79
N ARG A 57 -3.88 -12.88 -18.21
CA ARG A 57 -3.07 -13.52 -19.26
C ARG A 57 -3.14 -12.72 -20.55
N GLN A 58 -4.33 -12.38 -21.02
CA GLN A 58 -4.49 -11.61 -22.26
C GLN A 58 -3.76 -10.26 -22.20
N VAL A 59 -3.78 -9.57 -21.06
CA VAL A 59 -3.06 -8.31 -20.90
C VAL A 59 -1.56 -8.53 -20.85
N LEU A 60 -1.09 -9.49 -20.05
CA LEU A 60 0.33 -9.72 -19.75
C LEU A 60 1.09 -10.53 -20.81
N ASP A 61 0.39 -11.26 -21.69
CA ASP A 61 1.02 -12.04 -22.78
C ASP A 61 1.71 -11.13 -23.80
N ASP A 62 1.19 -9.90 -23.97
CA ASP A 62 1.78 -8.87 -24.83
C ASP A 62 2.97 -8.13 -24.18
N HIS A 63 3.27 -8.39 -22.90
CA HIS A 63 4.41 -7.75 -22.20
C HIS A 63 5.69 -8.56 -22.39
N HIS A 64 6.82 -7.87 -22.53
CA HIS A 64 8.08 -8.52 -22.90
C HIS A 64 8.80 -9.22 -21.71
N ASP A 65 8.58 -8.76 -20.48
CA ASP A 65 9.12 -9.36 -19.24
C ASP A 65 8.17 -9.00 -18.08
N VAL A 66 7.69 -10.02 -17.35
CA VAL A 66 6.78 -9.84 -16.21
C VAL A 66 7.44 -10.38 -14.95
N VAL A 67 7.63 -9.53 -13.95
CA VAL A 67 8.25 -9.93 -12.68
C VAL A 67 7.21 -9.90 -11.57
N LEU A 68 6.95 -11.08 -11.00
CA LEU A 68 6.02 -11.28 -9.91
C LEU A 68 6.74 -11.08 -8.56
N VAL A 69 6.17 -10.21 -7.74
CA VAL A 69 6.72 -9.80 -6.45
C VAL A 69 5.75 -10.17 -5.34
N CYS A 70 6.28 -10.69 -4.24
CA CYS A 70 5.55 -10.73 -2.98
C CYS A 70 6.51 -10.49 -1.81
N ARG A 71 6.09 -10.75 -0.56
CA ARG A 71 6.94 -10.49 0.61
C ARG A 71 8.26 -11.28 0.56
N SER A 72 8.18 -12.58 0.27
CA SER A 72 9.32 -13.52 0.38
C SER A 72 9.45 -14.49 -0.81
N GLY A 73 8.75 -14.26 -1.91
CA GLY A 73 8.70 -15.14 -3.09
C GLY A 73 7.60 -16.20 -3.12
N ARG A 74 7.07 -16.68 -1.98
CA ARG A 74 6.12 -17.81 -1.95
C ARG A 74 4.80 -17.58 -2.69
N ARG A 75 4.12 -16.46 -2.40
CA ARG A 75 2.87 -16.07 -3.11
C ARG A 75 3.12 -15.78 -4.59
N ALA A 76 4.31 -15.30 -4.94
CA ALA A 76 4.67 -14.99 -6.32
C ALA A 76 4.94 -16.28 -7.11
N GLY A 77 5.53 -17.31 -6.48
CA GLY A 77 5.61 -18.66 -7.06
C GLY A 77 4.23 -19.26 -7.34
N GLN A 78 3.30 -19.15 -6.39
CA GLN A 78 1.90 -19.57 -6.63
C GLN A 78 1.25 -18.78 -7.77
N ALA A 79 1.46 -17.46 -7.82
CA ALA A 79 0.96 -16.65 -8.92
C ALA A 79 1.55 -17.07 -10.27
N HIS A 80 2.86 -17.36 -10.33
CA HIS A 80 3.55 -17.84 -11.53
C HIS A 80 2.95 -19.15 -12.04
N ASP A 81 2.75 -20.12 -11.14
CA ASP A 81 2.22 -21.44 -11.49
C ASP A 81 0.79 -21.35 -12.02
N VAL A 82 -0.04 -20.47 -11.44
CA VAL A 82 -1.42 -20.28 -11.90
C VAL A 82 -1.48 -19.43 -13.17
N LEU A 83 -0.66 -18.39 -13.32
CA LEU A 83 -0.58 -17.59 -14.55
C LEU A 83 -0.11 -18.42 -15.73
N GLY A 84 0.90 -19.28 -15.54
CA GLY A 84 1.42 -20.15 -16.59
C GLY A 84 2.04 -19.41 -17.78
N LEU A 85 2.41 -18.13 -17.61
CA LEU A 85 2.97 -17.32 -18.68
C LEU A 85 4.48 -17.56 -18.83
N PRO A 86 4.98 -17.78 -20.05
CA PRO A 86 6.39 -18.13 -20.30
C PRO A 86 7.37 -16.98 -20.05
N ASN A 87 6.89 -15.74 -20.14
CA ASN A 87 7.59 -14.48 -19.88
C ASN A 87 7.53 -14.03 -18.41
N SER A 88 6.91 -14.81 -17.53
CA SER A 88 6.81 -14.46 -16.10
C SER A 88 7.96 -15.03 -15.29
N THR A 89 8.52 -14.21 -14.41
CA THR A 89 9.59 -14.58 -13.47
C THR A 89 9.23 -14.16 -12.05
N VAL A 90 9.82 -14.81 -11.05
CA VAL A 90 9.59 -14.51 -9.63
C VAL A 90 10.80 -13.83 -9.04
N LEU A 91 10.59 -12.70 -8.34
CA LEU A 91 11.66 -12.07 -7.59
C LEU A 91 12.09 -12.96 -6.41
N SER A 92 13.32 -13.45 -6.47
CA SER A 92 13.94 -14.26 -5.43
C SER A 92 14.11 -13.44 -4.15
N GLY A 93 13.74 -14.02 -3.01
CA GLY A 93 13.70 -13.30 -1.72
C GLY A 93 12.55 -12.29 -1.59
N GLY A 94 11.79 -12.02 -2.65
CA GLY A 94 10.69 -11.06 -2.66
C GLY A 94 11.12 -9.64 -2.27
N LEU A 95 10.16 -8.84 -1.81
CA LEU A 95 10.41 -7.46 -1.37
C LEU A 95 11.42 -7.41 -0.21
N THR A 96 11.43 -8.40 0.69
CA THR A 96 12.41 -8.42 1.79
C THR A 96 13.84 -8.57 1.26
N GLY A 97 14.05 -9.41 0.24
CA GLY A 97 15.35 -9.52 -0.44
C GLY A 97 15.76 -8.23 -1.14
N TRP A 98 14.80 -7.58 -1.81
CA TRP A 98 14.99 -6.28 -2.46
C TRP A 98 15.37 -5.15 -1.49
N GLU A 99 14.69 -5.07 -0.35
CA GLU A 99 15.02 -4.10 0.70
C GLU A 99 16.40 -4.37 1.30
N ALA A 100 16.77 -5.64 1.48
CA ALA A 100 18.07 -6.02 2.02
C ALA A 100 19.23 -5.62 1.11
N THR A 101 19.02 -5.53 -0.20
CA THR A 101 20.02 -5.01 -1.17
C THR A 101 20.02 -3.50 -1.30
N GLY A 102 19.20 -2.78 -0.51
CA GLY A 102 19.07 -1.32 -0.60
C GLY A 102 18.25 -0.84 -1.80
N GLY A 103 17.44 -1.72 -2.40
CA GLY A 103 16.58 -1.38 -3.52
C GLY A 103 15.56 -0.29 -3.17
N ALA A 104 15.20 0.55 -4.15
CA ALA A 104 14.23 1.63 -3.95
C ALA A 104 12.84 1.08 -3.59
N VAL A 105 12.17 1.68 -2.61
CA VAL A 105 10.81 1.32 -2.19
C VAL A 105 9.95 2.57 -2.14
N ASP A 106 8.88 2.60 -2.92
CA ASP A 106 7.82 3.59 -2.78
C ASP A 106 6.91 3.16 -1.62
N ARG A 107 7.06 3.87 -0.50
CA ARG A 107 6.11 3.80 0.60
C ARG A 107 5.08 4.87 0.27
N GLY A 108 3.92 4.42 -0.23
CA GLY A 108 2.85 5.33 -0.63
C GLY A 108 2.66 6.39 0.45
N ARG A 109 2.44 7.66 0.07
CA ARG A 109 2.26 8.79 1.03
C ARG A 109 1.34 8.30 2.13
N GLN A 110 1.92 7.95 3.29
CA GLN A 110 1.15 7.29 4.33
C GLN A 110 -0.05 8.18 4.60
N ALA A 111 -1.25 7.65 4.35
CA ALA A 111 -2.47 8.29 4.83
C ALA A 111 -2.16 8.62 6.28
N TRP A 112 -2.17 9.91 6.65
CA TRP A 112 -1.68 10.35 7.96
C TRP A 112 -2.12 9.34 9.00
N GLU A 113 -1.16 8.70 9.68
CA GLU A 113 -1.46 7.67 10.65
C GLU A 113 -2.61 8.14 11.51
N LEU A 114 -3.62 7.30 11.69
CA LEU A 114 -4.87 7.68 12.34
C LEU A 114 -4.58 8.33 13.71
N GLU A 115 -3.53 7.86 14.37
CA GLU A 115 -2.95 8.43 15.58
C GLU A 115 -2.50 9.89 15.44
N ARG A 116 -1.84 10.25 14.34
CA ARG A 116 -1.41 11.63 14.07
C ARG A 116 -2.58 12.55 13.75
N GLN A 117 -3.62 12.06 13.05
CA GLN A 117 -4.87 12.80 12.85
C GLN A 117 -5.58 13.05 14.19
N VAL A 118 -5.65 12.03 15.04
CA VAL A 118 -6.25 12.09 16.39
C VAL A 118 -5.50 13.10 17.27
N ARG A 119 -4.17 13.03 17.32
CA ARG A 119 -3.33 13.96 18.10
C ARG A 119 -3.53 15.42 17.65
N LEU A 120 -3.55 15.66 16.34
CA LEU A 120 -3.73 17.00 15.79
C LEU A 120 -5.14 17.54 16.04
N ALA A 121 -6.18 16.73 15.85
CA ALA A 121 -7.56 17.12 16.08
C ALA A 121 -7.84 17.41 17.56
N ALA A 122 -7.49 16.49 18.46
CA ALA A 122 -7.68 16.67 19.89
C ALA A 122 -6.88 17.87 20.42
N GLY A 123 -5.62 18.01 20.03
CA GLY A 123 -4.77 19.14 20.42
C GLY A 123 -5.33 20.49 19.95
N SER A 124 -5.81 20.56 18.70
CA SER A 124 -6.42 21.78 18.15
C SER A 124 -7.70 22.17 18.87
N LEU A 125 -8.56 21.21 19.22
CA LEU A 125 -9.79 21.46 19.98
C LEU A 125 -9.50 21.95 21.41
N VAL A 126 -8.50 21.36 22.08
CA VAL A 126 -8.07 21.81 23.41
C VAL A 126 -7.50 23.23 23.36
N LEU A 127 -6.62 23.52 22.40
CA LEU A 127 -6.04 24.86 22.20
C LEU A 127 -7.12 25.90 21.89
N ALA A 128 -8.08 25.56 21.01
CA ALA A 128 -9.19 26.43 20.69
C ALA A 128 -10.09 26.71 21.90
N GLY A 129 -10.37 25.70 22.74
CA GLY A 129 -11.12 25.87 23.97
C GLY A 129 -10.41 26.78 24.98
N ILE A 130 -9.10 26.64 25.13
CA ILE A 130 -8.28 27.49 26.01
C ILE A 130 -8.24 28.93 25.49
N LEU A 131 -7.91 29.14 24.21
CA LEU A 131 -7.85 30.48 23.62
C LEU A 131 -9.22 31.16 23.62
N GLY A 132 -10.28 30.42 23.30
CA GLY A 132 -11.66 30.89 23.36
C GLY A 132 -12.12 31.28 24.76
N SER A 133 -11.51 30.70 25.81
CA SER A 133 -11.86 31.02 27.20
C SER A 133 -11.56 32.47 27.59
N THR A 134 -10.68 33.15 26.85
CA THR A 134 -10.36 34.58 27.04
C THR A 134 -11.53 35.50 26.71
N VAL A 135 -12.43 35.08 25.82
CA VAL A 135 -13.60 35.86 25.38
C VAL A 135 -14.90 35.27 25.96
N ALA A 136 -14.97 33.95 26.10
CA ALA A 136 -16.10 33.24 26.69
C ALA A 136 -15.60 32.22 27.71
N PRO A 137 -15.65 32.50 29.03
CA PRO A 137 -15.12 31.61 30.07
C PRO A 137 -15.67 30.18 30.04
N ARG A 138 -16.85 29.99 29.44
CA ARG A 138 -17.46 28.67 29.24
C ARG A 138 -16.76 27.81 28.18
N ALA A 139 -15.92 28.37 27.33
CA ALA A 139 -15.19 27.63 26.29
C ALA A 139 -14.20 26.59 26.87
N THR A 140 -13.74 26.76 28.12
CA THR A 140 -12.88 25.80 28.83
C THR A 140 -13.54 24.42 28.99
N TRP A 141 -14.87 24.34 29.00
CA TRP A 141 -15.59 23.07 29.05
C TRP A 141 -15.30 22.19 27.83
N LEU A 142 -15.00 22.79 26.67
CA LEU A 142 -14.59 22.04 25.47
C LEU A 142 -13.29 21.28 25.73
N SER A 143 -12.28 21.94 26.31
CA SER A 143 -10.99 21.33 26.64
C SER A 143 -11.15 20.24 27.71
N GLY A 144 -12.01 20.46 28.72
CA GLY A 144 -12.33 19.46 29.73
C GLY A 144 -13.00 18.21 29.15
N LEU A 145 -13.97 18.37 28.25
CA LEU A 145 -14.64 17.27 27.57
C LEU A 145 -13.69 16.47 26.67
N VAL A 146 -12.83 17.15 25.90
CA VAL A 146 -11.86 16.49 25.02
C VAL A 146 -10.83 15.72 25.85
N GLY A 147 -10.28 16.33 26.91
CA GLY A 147 -9.34 15.67 27.82
C GLY A 147 -9.95 14.46 28.53
N GLY A 148 -11.16 14.61 29.07
CA GLY A 148 -11.90 13.50 29.70
C GLY A 148 -12.19 12.35 28.72
N GLY A 149 -12.55 12.67 27.48
CA GLY A 149 -12.76 11.70 26.41
C GLY A 149 -11.50 10.90 26.04
N LEU A 150 -10.32 11.54 26.05
CA LEU A 150 -9.04 10.86 25.81
C LEU A 150 -8.68 9.89 26.95
N VAL A 151 -8.88 10.30 28.20
CA VAL A 151 -8.65 9.42 29.37
C VAL A 151 -9.60 8.22 29.33
N PHE A 152 -10.88 8.46 29.05
CA PHE A 152 -11.85 7.38 28.89
C PHE A 152 -11.44 6.41 27.78
N ALA A 153 -11.08 6.91 26.59
CA ALA A 153 -10.64 6.11 25.46
C ALA A 153 -9.40 5.26 25.77
N ALA A 154 -8.46 5.79 26.56
CA ALA A 154 -7.27 5.06 26.99
C ALA A 154 -7.61 3.91 27.94
N VAL A 155 -8.61 4.09 28.83
CA VAL A 155 -9.07 3.04 29.75
C VAL A 155 -9.90 1.97 29.03
N SER A 156 -10.74 2.38 28.08
CA SER A 156 -11.69 1.48 27.40
C SER A 156 -11.14 0.83 26.13
N ASN A 157 -9.91 1.17 25.72
CA ASN A 157 -9.34 0.82 24.41
C ASN A 157 -10.26 1.17 23.22
N THR A 158 -11.15 2.15 23.37
CA THR A 158 -12.07 2.59 22.31
C THR A 158 -11.82 4.03 21.93
N CYS A 159 -11.32 4.24 20.72
CA CYS A 159 -11.11 5.57 20.15
C CYS A 159 -12.26 5.94 19.20
N ALA A 160 -13.32 6.57 19.73
CA ALA A 160 -14.47 7.01 18.94
C ALA A 160 -14.07 7.96 17.79
N MET A 161 -13.11 8.85 18.05
CA MET A 161 -12.58 9.77 17.02
C MET A 161 -11.77 9.04 15.95
N GLY A 162 -10.96 8.04 16.32
CA GLY A 162 -10.28 7.17 15.36
C GLY A 162 -11.27 6.41 14.48
N ALA A 163 -12.32 5.83 15.07
CA ALA A 163 -13.37 5.13 14.34
C ALA A 163 -14.16 6.04 13.37
N ALA A 164 -14.31 7.33 13.69
CA ALA A 164 -14.91 8.33 12.81
C ALA A 164 -13.95 8.72 11.67
N LEU A 165 -12.68 9.02 11.99
CA LEU A 165 -11.65 9.38 11.01
C LEU A 165 -11.35 8.24 10.03
N ALA A 166 -11.41 6.99 10.48
CA ALA A 166 -11.20 5.82 9.64
C ALA A 166 -12.26 5.66 8.54
N ARG A 167 -13.45 6.25 8.73
CA ARG A 167 -14.53 6.24 7.73
C ARG A 167 -14.37 7.31 6.65
N MET A 168 -13.42 8.23 6.80
CA MET A 168 -13.26 9.35 5.86
C MET A 168 -12.69 8.90 4.51
N PRO A 169 -13.05 9.56 3.40
CA PRO A 169 -12.72 9.09 2.05
C PRO A 169 -11.23 8.95 1.75
N TRP A 170 -10.39 9.76 2.38
CA TRP A 170 -8.93 9.72 2.24
C TRP A 170 -8.28 8.53 2.94
N ASN A 171 -8.98 7.89 3.88
CA ASN A 171 -8.49 6.73 4.63
C ASN A 171 -8.99 5.39 4.06
N LYS A 172 -9.81 5.43 3.01
CA LYS A 172 -10.31 4.24 2.27
C LYS A 172 -9.43 3.89 1.04
N ARG A 173 -8.21 4.43 0.98
CA ARG A 173 -7.23 4.11 -0.06
C ARG A 173 -6.52 2.83 0.40
N GLY A 174 -6.48 1.82 -0.47
CA GLY A 174 -6.13 0.45 -0.10
C GLY A 174 -7.00 -0.59 -0.80
N ALA A 175 -7.91 -0.21 -1.69
CA ALA A 175 -8.59 -1.17 -2.57
C ALA A 175 -8.81 -0.48 -3.93
N ARG A 176 -7.73 -0.34 -4.71
CA ARG A 176 -7.93 -0.09 -6.14
C ARG A 176 -8.37 -1.42 -6.75
N PRO A 177 -9.55 -1.50 -7.38
CA PRO A 177 -9.99 -2.73 -8.02
C PRO A 177 -8.98 -3.17 -9.06
N THR A 178 -8.76 -4.49 -9.20
CA THR A 178 -7.90 -5.06 -10.26
C THR A 178 -8.23 -4.52 -11.66
N GLY A 179 -9.48 -4.13 -11.94
CA GLY A 179 -9.84 -3.43 -13.19
C GLY A 179 -9.03 -2.16 -13.45
N SER A 180 -8.80 -1.33 -12.43
CA SER A 180 -7.97 -0.11 -12.56
C SER A 180 -6.46 -0.39 -12.67
N ALA A 181 -6.03 -1.57 -12.20
CA ALA A 181 -4.67 -2.06 -12.37
C ALA A 181 -4.45 -2.55 -13.81
N LEU A 182 -5.39 -3.32 -14.35
CA LEU A 182 -5.42 -3.79 -15.74
C LEU A 182 -5.51 -2.63 -16.74
N ASP A 183 -6.32 -1.61 -16.46
CA ASP A 183 -6.40 -0.40 -17.30
C ASP A 183 -5.07 0.35 -17.35
N ARG A 184 -4.25 0.25 -16.28
CA ARG A 184 -2.92 0.84 -16.22
C ARG A 184 -1.93 0.04 -17.07
N LEU A 185 -1.92 -1.29 -16.90
CA LEU A 185 -1.11 -2.21 -17.70
C LEU A 185 -1.42 -2.10 -19.20
N THR A 186 -2.70 -1.92 -19.56
CA THR A 186 -3.13 -1.77 -20.96
C THR A 186 -2.69 -0.43 -21.55
N ARG A 187 -2.55 0.63 -20.74
CA ARG A 187 -2.13 1.97 -21.19
C ARG A 187 -0.61 2.11 -21.31
N GLU A 188 0.14 1.34 -20.54
CA GLU A 188 1.61 1.31 -20.54
C GLU A 188 2.19 0.35 -21.59
N ARG A 189 1.35 -0.10 -22.52
CA ARG A 189 1.69 -0.93 -23.68
C ARG A 189 2.42 -0.12 -24.78
#